data_AF-A0A8X6VWI7-F1
#
_entry.id   AF-A0A8X6VWI7-F1
#
_cell.length_a   1.000
_cell.length_b   1.000
_cell.length_c   1.000
_cell.angle_alpha   90.00
_cell.angle_beta   90.00
_cell.angle_gamma   90.00
#
_symmetry.space_group_name_H-M   'P 1'
#
loop_
_entity.id
_entity.type
_entity.pdbx_description
1 polymer ?
#
loop_
_entity_poly.entity_id
_entity_poly.type
_entity_poly.pdbx_seq_one_letter_code
_entity_poly.pdbx_strand_id
1 'polypeptide(L)'
;MPLRRNRRQYEQLTDFDRGRIIGLREAGWSNRRIGRPLGRSDMVVARCWQQWITEGRVYRRGGSGRPRNTNDREDRAIRRVATSAPTTSLASIQRHLPPSRHPVPSRETIRRRLTEVGLRSRRPLRRLPLTPHHRQCRLDFCRPRATWSVTDWRRVIFSDESRFSLSADDHRTCLEAHRPAVRSGIYCRAAYSNFTRCDSVGSNFLGHTIIFSAPSRHFDSSQIRGRYFNADCATHAIKSPRCHLSTG
;
A
#
# COMPACT_ATOMS: atom_id res chain seq x y z
N MET A 1 -28.47 -34.97 39.51
CA MET A 1 -27.75 -33.68 39.41
C MET A 1 -26.51 -33.89 38.54
N PRO A 2 -26.40 -33.34 37.31
CA PRO A 2 -25.20 -33.51 36.52
C PRO A 2 -24.07 -32.68 37.11
N LEU A 3 -22.93 -33.30 37.42
CA LEU A 3 -21.73 -32.62 37.88
C LEU A 3 -21.27 -31.64 36.80
N ARG A 4 -21.32 -30.33 37.08
CA ARG A 4 -20.71 -29.30 36.24
C ARG A 4 -19.22 -29.64 36.11
N ARG A 5 -18.78 -30.05 34.92
CA ARG A 5 -17.34 -30.19 34.61
C ARG A 5 -16.69 -28.82 34.78
N ASN A 6 -15.98 -28.64 35.90
CA ASN A 6 -15.20 -27.45 36.15
C ASN A 6 -14.09 -27.39 35.10
N ARG A 7 -14.22 -26.52 34.09
CA ARG A 7 -13.19 -26.34 33.07
C ARG A 7 -11.97 -25.78 33.80
N ARG A 8 -10.94 -26.61 34.00
CA ARG A 8 -9.64 -26.14 34.49
C ARG A 8 -9.17 -25.03 33.54
N GLN A 9 -9.17 -23.78 34.03
CA GLN A 9 -8.59 -22.67 33.29
C GLN A 9 -7.09 -22.85 33.28
N TYR A 10 -6.54 -23.18 32.11
CA TYR A 10 -5.10 -23.21 31.89
C TYR A 10 -4.64 -21.80 31.57
N GLU A 11 -4.29 -21.05 32.60
CA GLU A 11 -3.74 -19.72 32.44
C GLU A 11 -2.25 -19.82 32.05
N GLN A 12 -1.87 -19.06 31.04
CA GLN A 12 -0.48 -19.00 30.59
C GLN A 12 0.38 -18.26 31.62
N LEU A 13 1.61 -18.73 31.81
CA LEU A 13 2.57 -18.04 32.67
C LEU A 13 2.89 -16.66 32.07
N THR A 14 2.81 -15.62 32.90
CA THR A 14 3.18 -14.26 32.49
C THR A 14 4.70 -14.13 32.36
N ASP A 15 5.18 -13.13 31.62
CA ASP A 15 6.62 -12.92 31.48
C ASP A 15 7.26 -12.45 32.80
N PHE A 16 6.48 -11.76 33.65
CA PHE A 16 6.89 -11.42 35.01
C PHE A 16 7.07 -12.68 35.88
N ASP A 17 6.12 -13.61 35.83
CA ASP A 17 6.23 -14.87 36.58
C ASP A 17 7.41 -15.71 36.09
N ARG A 18 7.70 -15.71 34.78
CA ARG A 18 8.90 -16.37 34.23
C ARG A 18 10.18 -15.76 34.79
N GLY A 19 10.31 -14.44 34.78
CA GLY A 19 11.46 -13.75 35.35
C GLY A 19 11.64 -14.05 36.84
N ARG A 20 10.54 -14.06 37.59
CA ARG A 20 10.55 -14.41 39.02
C ARG A 20 10.95 -15.87 39.26
N ILE A 21 10.52 -16.80 38.41
CA ILE A 21 10.98 -18.21 38.47
C ILE A 21 12.48 -18.32 38.25
N ILE A 22 13.00 -17.62 37.23
CA ILE A 22 14.43 -17.65 36.88
C ILE A 22 15.26 -17.09 38.03
N GLY A 23 14.95 -15.88 38.51
CA GLY A 23 15.70 -15.26 39.61
C GLY A 23 15.64 -16.06 40.91
N LEU A 24 14.49 -16.64 41.25
CA LEU A 24 14.39 -17.51 42.44
C LEU A 24 15.15 -18.82 42.26
N ARG A 25 15.24 -19.35 41.03
CA ARG A 25 16.06 -20.53 40.76
C ARG A 25 17.55 -20.26 40.82
N GLU A 26 18.00 -19.11 40.32
CA GLU A 26 19.38 -18.65 40.46
C GLU A 26 19.76 -18.45 41.92
N ALA A 27 18.82 -17.99 42.76
CA ALA A 27 18.98 -17.93 44.22
C ALA A 27 18.94 -19.30 44.94
N GLY A 28 18.87 -20.42 44.22
CA GLY A 28 18.94 -21.78 44.77
C GLY A 28 17.63 -22.35 45.34
N TRP A 29 16.49 -21.69 45.13
CA TRP A 29 15.21 -22.16 45.69
C TRP A 29 14.70 -23.42 44.97
N SER A 30 14.07 -24.37 45.67
CA SER A 30 13.51 -25.57 45.04
C SER A 30 12.24 -25.28 44.22
N ASN A 31 11.98 -26.09 43.18
CA ASN A 31 10.84 -25.90 42.26
C ASN A 31 9.49 -25.78 43.01
N ARG A 32 9.26 -26.63 44.03
CA ARG A 32 8.03 -26.62 44.84
C ARG A 32 7.89 -25.35 45.67
N ARG A 33 9.00 -24.84 46.20
CA ARG A 33 9.03 -23.59 46.99
C ARG A 33 8.74 -22.37 46.12
N ILE A 34 9.14 -22.40 44.85
CA ILE A 34 8.85 -21.36 43.85
C ILE A 34 7.39 -21.46 43.36
N GLY A 35 6.89 -22.66 43.10
CA GLY A 35 5.55 -22.86 42.53
C GLY A 35 4.41 -22.45 43.46
N ARG A 36 4.53 -22.71 44.78
CA ARG A 36 3.52 -22.37 45.79
C ARG A 36 3.08 -20.89 45.78
N PRO A 37 3.98 -19.90 45.92
CA PRO A 37 3.60 -18.49 45.92
C PRO A 37 3.12 -17.98 44.55
N LEU A 38 3.46 -18.68 43.46
CA LEU A 38 3.01 -18.35 42.10
C LEU A 38 1.70 -19.07 41.71
N GLY A 39 1.19 -19.97 42.55
CA GLY A 39 0.04 -20.81 42.20
C GLY A 39 0.29 -21.74 41.00
N ARG A 40 1.56 -22.10 40.73
CA ARG A 40 1.97 -22.95 39.60
C ARG A 40 2.53 -24.28 40.08
N SER A 41 2.43 -25.32 39.24
CA SER A 41 3.01 -26.61 39.56
C SER A 41 4.55 -26.57 39.47
N ASP A 42 5.19 -27.47 40.22
CA ASP A 42 6.61 -27.74 40.15
C ASP A 42 7.11 -28.05 38.72
N MET A 43 6.29 -28.75 37.93
CA MET A 43 6.57 -29.05 36.52
C MET A 43 6.60 -27.80 35.65
N VAL A 44 5.72 -26.81 35.89
CA VAL A 44 5.75 -25.54 35.14
C VAL A 44 7.04 -24.78 35.45
N VAL A 45 7.44 -24.74 36.73
CA VAL A 45 8.71 -24.14 37.16
C VAL A 45 9.90 -24.85 36.51
N ALA A 46 9.91 -26.18 36.53
CA ALA A 46 10.98 -26.99 35.92
C ALA A 46 11.08 -26.76 34.41
N ARG A 47 9.95 -26.75 33.67
CA ARG A 47 9.97 -26.48 32.23
C ARG A 47 10.44 -25.06 31.90
N CYS A 48 10.02 -24.07 32.69
CA CYS A 48 10.48 -22.69 32.53
C CYS A 48 11.99 -22.58 32.75
N TRP A 49 12.51 -23.20 33.80
CA TRP A 49 13.95 -23.25 34.08
C TRP A 49 14.73 -23.97 32.98
N GLN A 50 14.24 -25.11 32.50
CA GLN A 50 14.91 -25.83 31.41
C GLN A 50 14.94 -25.02 30.12
N GLN A 51 13.85 -24.30 29.82
CA GLN A 51 13.79 -23.39 28.68
C GLN A 51 14.83 -22.26 28.82
N TRP A 52 14.99 -21.69 30.02
CA TRP A 52 16.00 -20.68 30.33
C TRP A 52 17.42 -21.20 30.10
N ILE A 53 17.77 -22.35 30.68
CA ILE A 53 19.10 -22.95 30.52
C ILE A 53 19.42 -23.30 29.05
N THR A 54 18.41 -23.73 28.29
CA THR A 54 18.62 -24.20 26.92
C THR A 54 18.63 -23.05 25.90
N GLU A 55 17.80 -22.03 26.08
CA GLU A 55 17.58 -20.97 25.08
C GLU A 55 18.00 -19.57 25.53
N GLY A 56 18.20 -19.34 26.84
CA GLY A 56 18.44 -18.01 27.42
C GLY A 56 17.26 -17.05 27.26
N ARG A 57 16.02 -17.56 27.16
CA ARG A 57 14.82 -16.73 26.93
C ARG A 57 13.91 -16.67 28.16
N VAL A 58 13.54 -15.44 28.53
CA VAL A 58 12.57 -15.16 29.60
C VAL A 58 11.13 -15.14 29.07
N TYR A 59 10.95 -14.94 27.77
CA TYR A 59 9.63 -14.83 27.13
C TYR A 59 9.22 -16.13 26.43
N ARG A 60 7.91 -16.28 26.22
CA ARG A 60 7.36 -17.42 25.47
C ARG A 60 7.79 -17.35 24.00
N ARG A 61 8.16 -18.49 23.40
CA ARG A 61 8.31 -18.58 21.94
C ARG A 61 6.98 -18.23 21.25
N GLY A 62 7.06 -17.35 20.24
CA GLY A 62 5.97 -17.16 19.30
C GLY A 62 5.59 -18.50 18.67
N GLY A 63 4.31 -18.83 18.65
CA GLY A 63 3.86 -20.02 17.94
C GLY A 63 4.19 -19.88 16.45
N SER A 64 4.54 -21.00 15.79
CA SER A 64 4.76 -21.04 14.34
C SER A 64 3.51 -20.67 13.52
N GLY A 65 2.34 -20.65 14.17
CA GLY A 65 1.06 -20.37 13.53
C GLY A 65 0.61 -21.50 12.62
N ARG A 66 -0.47 -21.27 11.89
CA ARG A 66 -0.95 -22.22 10.88
C ARG A 66 -0.02 -22.18 9.66
N PRO A 67 0.43 -23.34 9.14
CA PRO A 67 1.16 -23.38 7.88
C PRO A 67 0.42 -22.68 6.75
N ARG A 68 1.19 -22.08 5.84
CA ARG A 68 0.66 -21.37 4.67
C ARG A 68 0.01 -22.36 3.72
N ASN A 69 -1.08 -21.94 3.07
CA ASN A 69 -1.69 -22.71 1.98
C ASN A 69 -0.88 -22.63 0.68
N THR A 70 -0.03 -21.59 0.53
CA THR A 70 0.79 -21.39 -0.67
C THR A 70 2.24 -21.76 -0.41
N ASN A 71 2.92 -22.17 -1.48
CA ASN A 71 4.35 -22.45 -1.52
C ASN A 71 5.13 -21.28 -2.16
N ASP A 72 6.44 -21.20 -1.90
CA ASP A 72 7.32 -20.15 -2.41
C ASP A 72 7.37 -20.09 -3.94
N ARG A 73 7.15 -21.23 -4.63
CA ARG A 73 7.05 -21.26 -6.10
C ARG A 73 5.79 -20.55 -6.59
N GLU A 74 4.68 -20.74 -5.90
CA GLU A 74 3.40 -20.09 -6.22
C GLU A 74 3.47 -18.61 -5.91
N ASP A 75 4.02 -18.22 -4.74
CA ASP A 75 4.18 -16.83 -4.34
C ASP A 75 5.07 -16.05 -5.35
N ARG A 76 6.13 -16.69 -5.87
CA ARG A 76 6.94 -16.15 -6.96
C ARG A 76 6.16 -16.01 -8.27
N ALA A 77 5.32 -16.98 -8.62
CA ALA A 77 4.48 -16.92 -9.82
C ALA A 77 3.43 -15.79 -9.70
N ILE A 78 2.76 -15.68 -8.56
CA ILE A 78 1.82 -14.60 -8.23
C ILE A 78 2.48 -13.24 -8.45
N ARG A 79 3.67 -13.04 -7.86
CA ARG A 79 4.43 -11.78 -8.00
C ARG A 79 4.80 -11.50 -9.45
N ARG A 80 5.27 -12.52 -10.18
CA ARG A 80 5.69 -12.38 -11.57
C ARG A 80 4.53 -11.90 -12.44
N VAL A 81 3.38 -12.58 -12.39
CA VAL A 81 2.21 -12.24 -13.21
C VAL A 81 1.71 -10.83 -12.88
N ALA A 82 1.65 -10.48 -11.58
CA ALA A 82 1.23 -9.16 -11.14
C ALA A 82 2.18 -8.03 -11.56
N THR A 83 3.48 -8.32 -11.74
CA THR A 83 4.46 -7.30 -12.14
C THR A 83 4.56 -7.17 -13.66
N SER A 84 4.46 -8.29 -14.40
CA SER A 84 4.53 -8.28 -15.87
C SER A 84 3.30 -7.66 -16.52
N ALA A 85 2.13 -7.92 -15.96
CA ALA A 85 0.86 -7.40 -16.45
C ALA A 85 0.10 -6.79 -15.27
N PRO A 86 0.40 -5.53 -14.90
CA PRO A 86 -0.10 -4.92 -13.68
C PRO A 86 -1.62 -4.97 -13.57
N THR A 87 -2.32 -4.84 -14.71
CA THR A 87 -3.78 -4.80 -14.93
C THR A 87 -4.53 -6.12 -14.69
N THR A 88 -3.81 -7.20 -14.39
CA THR A 88 -4.36 -8.55 -14.35
C THR A 88 -5.27 -8.77 -13.13
N SER A 89 -6.44 -9.37 -13.36
CA SER A 89 -7.37 -9.69 -12.28
C SER A 89 -6.85 -10.85 -11.41
N LEU A 90 -7.24 -10.86 -10.12
CA LEU A 90 -6.89 -11.95 -9.20
C LEU A 90 -7.34 -13.33 -9.70
N ALA A 91 -8.47 -13.39 -10.41
CA ALA A 91 -8.98 -14.63 -11.00
C ALA A 91 -8.13 -15.12 -12.18
N SER A 92 -7.57 -14.21 -12.97
CA SER A 92 -6.60 -14.57 -14.02
C SER A 92 -5.28 -15.02 -13.39
N ILE A 93 -4.78 -14.32 -12.36
CA ILE A 93 -3.58 -14.75 -11.62
C ILE A 93 -3.77 -16.18 -11.07
N GLN A 94 -4.93 -16.48 -10.47
CA GLN A 94 -5.26 -17.80 -9.94
C GLN A 94 -5.21 -18.90 -11.02
N ARG A 95 -5.72 -18.60 -12.24
CA ARG A 95 -5.69 -19.54 -13.37
C ARG A 95 -4.29 -19.78 -13.95
N HIS A 96 -3.38 -18.81 -13.80
CA HIS A 96 -2.00 -18.89 -14.29
C HIS A 96 -1.02 -19.49 -13.26
N LEU A 97 -1.51 -19.97 -12.11
CA LEU A 97 -0.67 -20.63 -11.13
C LEU A 97 -0.22 -22.01 -11.64
N PRO A 98 1.04 -22.40 -11.35
CA PRO A 98 1.50 -23.74 -11.67
C PRO A 98 0.66 -24.77 -10.90
N PRO A 99 0.49 -25.99 -11.44
CA PRO A 99 -0.16 -27.07 -10.71
C PRO A 99 0.61 -27.36 -9.42
N SER A 100 -0.11 -27.56 -8.32
CA SER A 100 0.46 -27.83 -7.01
C SER A 100 -0.35 -28.89 -6.27
N ARG A 101 0.29 -29.50 -5.27
CA ARG A 101 -0.35 -30.49 -4.37
C ARG A 101 -1.32 -29.82 -3.39
N HIS A 102 -1.21 -28.50 -3.22
CA HIS A 102 -2.07 -27.74 -2.32
C HIS A 102 -3.39 -27.38 -3.00
N PRO A 103 -4.48 -27.20 -2.23
CA PRO A 103 -5.71 -26.64 -2.76
C PRO A 103 -5.43 -25.27 -3.39
N VAL A 104 -6.04 -25.03 -4.56
CA VAL A 104 -5.90 -23.78 -5.29
C VAL A 104 -6.17 -22.60 -4.35
N PRO A 105 -5.23 -21.64 -4.22
CA PRO A 105 -5.40 -20.54 -3.29
C PRO A 105 -6.58 -19.67 -3.70
N SER A 106 -7.36 -19.25 -2.70
CA SER A 106 -8.45 -18.31 -2.94
C SER A 106 -7.92 -16.95 -3.39
N ARG A 107 -8.78 -16.17 -4.05
CA ARG A 107 -8.47 -14.80 -4.49
C ARG A 107 -8.02 -13.91 -3.34
N GLU A 108 -8.58 -14.14 -2.14
CA GLU A 108 -8.21 -13.47 -0.90
C GLU A 108 -6.75 -13.75 -0.52
N THR A 109 -6.35 -15.02 -0.55
CA THR A 109 -4.97 -15.44 -0.28
C THR A 109 -4.00 -14.79 -1.26
N ILE A 110 -4.32 -14.80 -2.56
CA ILE A 110 -3.48 -14.16 -3.59
C ILE A 110 -3.32 -12.66 -3.32
N ARG A 111 -4.39 -11.96 -2.94
CA ARG A 111 -4.31 -10.53 -2.59
C ARG A 111 -3.47 -10.28 -1.34
N ARG A 112 -3.56 -11.13 -0.32
CA ARG A 112 -2.70 -11.05 0.87
C ARG A 112 -1.23 -11.19 0.47
N ARG A 113 -0.90 -12.17 -0.39
CA ARG A 113 0.47 -12.34 -0.92
C ARG A 113 0.99 -11.12 -1.66
N LEU A 114 0.16 -10.52 -2.49
CA LEU A 114 0.53 -9.29 -3.19
C LEU A 114 0.74 -8.13 -2.21
N THR A 115 -0.10 -8.03 -1.18
CA THR A 115 0.02 -6.99 -0.16
C THR A 115 1.27 -7.18 0.71
N GLU A 116 1.64 -8.42 1.04
CA GLU A 116 2.87 -8.76 1.78
C GLU A 116 4.13 -8.26 1.05
N VAL A 117 4.15 -8.32 -0.29
CA VAL A 117 5.26 -7.77 -1.11
C VAL A 117 5.07 -6.28 -1.48
N GLY A 118 4.08 -5.62 -0.88
CA GLY A 118 3.80 -4.19 -1.08
C GLY A 118 3.04 -3.85 -2.37
N LEU A 119 2.59 -4.85 -3.13
CA LEU A 119 1.80 -4.66 -4.33
C LEU A 119 0.33 -4.45 -3.97
N ARG A 120 -0.21 -3.27 -4.28
CA ARG A 120 -1.62 -2.91 -4.05
C ARG A 120 -2.30 -2.47 -5.33
N SER A 121 -3.60 -2.76 -5.42
CA SER A 121 -4.45 -2.27 -6.50
C SER A 121 -4.59 -0.74 -6.45
N ARG A 122 -4.37 -0.08 -7.58
CA ARG A 122 -4.64 1.36 -7.79
C ARG A 122 -5.41 1.57 -9.09
N ARG A 123 -6.13 2.70 -9.19
CA ARG A 123 -6.74 3.14 -10.45
C ARG A 123 -5.66 3.81 -11.32
N PRO A 124 -5.50 3.44 -12.60
CA PRO A 124 -4.60 4.15 -13.51
C PRO A 124 -5.02 5.60 -13.67
N LEU A 125 -4.04 6.50 -13.82
CA LEU A 125 -4.32 7.87 -14.23
C LEU A 125 -4.78 7.86 -15.70
N ARG A 126 -5.92 8.50 -15.98
CA ARG A 126 -6.36 8.73 -17.37
C ARG A 126 -5.39 9.70 -18.03
N ARG A 127 -4.74 9.27 -19.11
CA ARG A 127 -3.80 10.09 -19.89
C ARG A 127 -4.16 9.96 -21.35
N LEU A 128 -3.98 11.04 -22.10
CA LEU A 128 -4.10 11.00 -23.56
C LEU A 128 -2.95 10.17 -24.12
N PRO A 129 -3.21 9.22 -25.02
CA PRO A 129 -2.15 8.43 -25.63
C PRO A 129 -1.28 9.33 -26.51
N LEU A 130 -0.01 9.49 -26.12
CA LEU A 130 0.98 10.19 -26.94
C LEU A 130 1.60 9.22 -27.95
N THR A 131 1.50 9.58 -29.24
CA THR A 131 2.23 8.91 -30.33
C THR A 131 3.74 9.10 -30.13
N PRO A 132 4.59 8.23 -30.68
CA PRO A 132 6.05 8.39 -30.61
C PRO A 132 6.53 9.74 -31.13
N HIS A 133 5.93 10.23 -32.22
CA HIS A 133 6.23 11.55 -32.78
C HIS A 133 5.93 12.68 -31.79
N HIS A 134 4.74 12.68 -31.14
CA HIS A 134 4.42 13.69 -30.13
C HIS A 134 5.39 13.68 -28.95
N ARG A 135 5.88 12.51 -28.53
CA ARG A 135 6.87 12.40 -27.45
C ARG A 135 8.19 13.04 -27.86
N GLN A 136 8.63 12.79 -29.09
CA GLN A 136 9.85 13.36 -29.63
C GLN A 136 9.77 14.89 -29.71
N CYS A 137 8.71 15.43 -30.33
CA CYS A 137 8.52 16.88 -30.42
C CYS A 137 8.45 17.55 -29.05
N ARG A 138 7.75 16.94 -28.08
CA ARG A 138 7.72 17.45 -26.70
C ARG A 138 9.10 17.43 -26.05
N LEU A 139 9.87 16.36 -26.25
CA LEU A 139 11.22 16.24 -25.71
C LEU A 139 12.17 17.28 -26.32
N ASP A 140 12.11 17.47 -27.64
CA ASP A 140 12.91 18.46 -28.37
C ASP A 140 12.51 19.90 -28.03
N PHE A 141 11.24 20.14 -27.68
CA PHE A 141 10.80 21.40 -27.13
C PHE A 141 11.38 21.65 -25.72
N CYS A 142 11.35 20.64 -24.85
CA CYS A 142 11.80 20.77 -23.47
C CYS A 142 13.33 20.85 -23.33
N ARG A 143 14.10 20.08 -24.12
CA ARG A 143 15.57 19.96 -23.99
C ARG A 143 16.31 21.31 -24.02
N PRO A 144 16.11 22.21 -25.01
CA PRO A 144 16.77 23.52 -25.04
C PRO A 144 16.30 24.47 -23.93
N ARG A 145 15.12 24.21 -23.36
CA ARG A 145 14.47 25.06 -22.35
C ARG A 145 14.68 24.54 -20.93
N ALA A 146 15.40 23.42 -20.76
CA ALA A 146 15.71 22.85 -19.46
C ALA A 146 16.66 23.73 -18.62
N THR A 147 17.46 24.57 -19.28
CA THR A 147 18.41 25.51 -18.66
C THR A 147 17.85 26.93 -18.53
N TRP A 148 16.61 27.17 -18.98
CA TRP A 148 16.01 28.50 -18.94
C TRP A 148 15.82 29.00 -17.52
N SER A 149 16.18 30.26 -17.31
CA SER A 149 15.98 30.97 -16.05
C SER A 149 14.54 31.48 -15.92
N VAL A 150 14.16 31.91 -14.72
CA VAL A 150 12.86 32.56 -14.49
C VAL A 150 12.67 33.78 -15.38
N THR A 151 13.75 34.51 -15.71
CA THR A 151 13.68 35.69 -16.58
C THR A 151 13.40 35.34 -18.04
N ASP A 152 13.81 34.15 -18.49
CA ASP A 152 13.52 33.66 -19.84
C ASP A 152 12.05 33.24 -19.94
N TRP A 153 11.53 32.56 -18.92
CA TRP A 153 10.11 32.19 -18.86
C TRP A 153 9.17 33.39 -18.80
N ARG A 154 9.59 34.50 -18.17
CA ARG A 154 8.79 35.75 -18.14
C ARG A 154 8.54 36.35 -19.53
N ARG A 155 9.33 35.98 -20.53
CA ARG A 155 9.17 36.46 -21.90
C ARG A 155 8.15 35.63 -22.70
N VAL A 156 7.70 34.50 -22.16
CA VAL A 156 6.74 33.61 -22.83
C VAL A 156 5.33 33.91 -22.36
N ILE A 157 4.43 34.15 -23.32
CA ILE A 157 2.99 34.24 -23.07
C ILE A 157 2.36 32.92 -23.50
N PHE A 158 1.58 32.31 -22.62
CA PHE A 158 0.81 31.10 -22.91
C PHE A 158 -0.66 31.47 -23.13
N SER A 159 -1.27 30.94 -24.18
CA SER A 159 -2.70 31.03 -24.44
C SER A 159 -3.25 29.65 -24.79
N ASP A 160 -4.39 29.28 -24.23
CA ASP A 160 -5.19 28.14 -24.67
C ASP A 160 -6.65 28.54 -24.91
N GLU A 161 -7.38 27.67 -25.61
CA GLU A 161 -8.82 27.76 -25.71
C GLU A 161 -9.44 26.64 -24.87
N SER A 162 -10.26 27.03 -23.89
CA SER A 162 -11.01 26.12 -23.04
C SER A 162 -12.51 26.22 -23.32
N ARG A 163 -13.18 25.08 -23.45
CA ARG A 163 -14.64 25.01 -23.67
C ARG A 163 -15.36 24.93 -22.32
N PHE A 164 -16.25 25.88 -22.06
CA PHE A 164 -17.16 25.86 -20.92
C PHE A 164 -18.58 25.50 -21.41
N SER A 165 -19.16 24.42 -20.89
CA SER A 165 -20.56 24.06 -21.16
C SER A 165 -21.43 24.33 -19.94
N LEU A 166 -22.65 24.86 -20.16
CA LEU A 166 -23.60 25.23 -19.10
C LEU A 166 -24.31 24.01 -18.47
N SER A 167 -24.23 22.85 -19.13
CA SER A 167 -24.73 21.56 -18.63
C SER A 167 -23.72 20.45 -18.96
N ALA A 168 -23.72 19.39 -18.16
CA ALA A 168 -23.02 18.16 -18.49
C ALA A 168 -23.90 17.36 -19.47
N ASP A 169 -23.35 16.98 -20.63
CA ASP A 169 -23.99 16.11 -21.63
C ASP A 169 -24.06 14.64 -21.17
N ASP A 170 -24.24 14.39 -19.87
CA ASP A 170 -24.39 13.06 -19.33
C ASP A 170 -25.88 12.86 -18.99
N HIS A 171 -26.59 12.10 -19.83
CA HIS A 171 -27.96 11.62 -19.61
C HIS A 171 -28.09 10.63 -18.41
N ARG A 172 -27.45 10.92 -17.28
CA ARG A 172 -27.42 10.04 -16.10
C ARG A 172 -28.12 10.70 -14.92
N THR A 173 -29.20 10.07 -14.45
CA THR A 173 -29.85 10.39 -13.18
C THR A 173 -28.90 10.04 -12.02
N CYS A 174 -28.52 11.04 -11.22
CA CYS A 174 -27.77 10.83 -9.98
C CYS A 174 -28.70 10.28 -8.88
N LEU A 175 -28.36 9.14 -8.29
CA LEU A 175 -28.92 8.70 -7.02
C LEU A 175 -27.93 9.12 -5.92
N GLU A 176 -28.30 10.13 -5.11
CA GLU A 176 -27.52 10.57 -3.96
C GLU A 176 -27.52 9.50 -2.86
N ALA A 177 -26.34 8.98 -2.51
CA ALA A 177 -26.14 8.24 -1.29
C ALA A 177 -25.24 9.06 -0.35
N HIS A 178 -25.84 9.68 0.67
CA HIS A 178 -25.12 10.32 1.75
C HIS A 178 -24.18 9.33 2.47
N ARG A 179 -22.89 9.65 2.57
CA ARG A 179 -22.01 9.08 3.59
C ARG A 179 -21.48 10.19 4.50
N PRO A 180 -21.47 10.00 5.84
CA PRO A 180 -21.04 11.01 6.78
C PRO A 180 -19.51 11.15 6.75
N ALA A 181 -19.05 12.38 6.93
CA ALA A 181 -17.66 12.78 6.94
C ALA A 181 -16.91 12.23 8.17
N VAL A 182 -15.72 11.68 7.96
CA VAL A 182 -14.72 11.53 9.03
C VAL A 182 -13.50 12.36 8.66
N ARG A 183 -13.30 13.42 9.46
CA ARG A 183 -12.19 14.36 9.45
C ARG A 183 -10.90 13.67 9.95
N SER A 184 -9.86 13.67 9.14
CA SER A 184 -8.49 13.91 9.63
C SER A 184 -7.80 14.83 8.63
N GLY A 185 -7.67 16.09 9.03
CA GLY A 185 -7.10 17.15 8.22
C GLY A 185 -5.58 17.23 8.36
N ILE A 186 -4.92 17.55 7.25
CA ILE A 186 -3.75 18.42 7.26
C ILE A 186 -4.07 19.54 6.27
N TYR A 187 -4.02 20.76 6.79
CA TYR A 187 -4.44 22.01 6.17
C TYR A 187 -3.49 22.45 5.06
N CYS A 188 -4.05 22.99 3.97
CA CYS A 188 -3.56 24.22 3.32
C CYS A 188 -4.78 25.09 2.99
N ARG A 189 -4.98 26.13 3.80
CA ARG A 189 -5.99 27.21 3.73
C ARG A 189 -5.15 28.48 3.77
N ALA A 190 -5.32 29.56 3.01
CA ALA A 190 -6.22 30.03 1.95
C ALA A 190 -5.41 31.07 1.15
N ALA A 191 -5.86 31.56 -0.01
CA ALA A 191 -6.59 32.84 -0.14
C ALA A 191 -6.63 33.17 -1.65
N TYR A 192 -7.69 33.53 -2.37
CA TYR A 192 -9.14 33.80 -2.26
C TYR A 192 -9.70 33.39 -3.65
N SER A 193 -10.94 33.02 -3.95
CA SER A 193 -12.20 32.82 -3.25
C SER A 193 -13.14 32.18 -4.29
N ASN A 194 -13.96 31.24 -3.84
CA ASN A 194 -15.20 30.78 -4.49
C ASN A 194 -15.05 29.89 -5.73
N PHE A 195 -14.97 28.57 -5.53
CA PHE A 195 -15.96 27.72 -6.19
C PHE A 195 -16.19 26.41 -5.44
N THR A 196 -17.47 26.10 -5.33
CA THR A 196 -18.07 25.01 -4.57
C THR A 196 -17.72 23.67 -5.19
N ARG A 197 -17.27 22.77 -4.31
CA ARG A 197 -17.30 21.30 -4.37
C ARG A 197 -18.19 20.71 -5.47
N CYS A 198 -17.62 19.84 -6.30
CA CYS A 198 -18.38 18.80 -6.99
C CYS A 198 -17.58 17.50 -6.97
N ASP A 199 -17.86 16.69 -5.95
CA ASP A 199 -17.48 15.29 -5.87
C ASP A 199 -18.32 14.52 -6.92
N SER A 200 -17.68 13.74 -7.79
CA SER A 200 -18.40 12.74 -8.59
C SER A 200 -17.64 11.41 -8.65
N VAL A 201 -18.27 10.41 -8.05
CA VAL A 201 -17.87 9.00 -8.04
C VAL A 201 -18.85 8.23 -8.91
N GLY A 202 -18.30 7.42 -9.81
CA GLY A 202 -18.81 6.07 -10.08
C GLY A 202 -19.72 5.88 -11.28
N SER A 203 -19.21 5.18 -12.30
CA SER A 203 -20.02 4.22 -13.05
C SER A 203 -19.19 3.00 -13.43
N ASN A 204 -19.87 1.86 -13.44
CA ASN A 204 -19.36 0.51 -13.59
C ASN A 204 -18.75 0.27 -14.98
N PHE A 205 -17.55 -0.30 -15.01
CA PHE A 205 -17.07 -1.10 -16.14
C PHE A 205 -16.69 -2.47 -15.61
N LEU A 206 -17.31 -3.50 -16.22
CA LEU A 206 -16.95 -4.90 -16.05
C LEU A 206 -15.50 -5.09 -16.48
N GLY A 207 -14.66 -5.44 -15.53
CA GLY A 207 -13.23 -5.63 -15.72
C GLY A 207 -12.45 -4.91 -14.63
N HIS A 208 -12.27 -5.57 -13.49
CA HIS A 208 -11.36 -5.13 -12.45
C HIS A 208 -9.93 -5.03 -13.01
N THR A 209 -9.57 -3.89 -13.58
CA THR A 209 -8.20 -3.49 -13.89
C THR A 209 -7.53 -3.08 -12.59
N ILE A 210 -7.05 -4.08 -11.87
CA ILE A 210 -6.20 -3.92 -10.71
C ILE A 210 -4.82 -3.59 -11.26
N ILE A 211 -4.17 -2.48 -10.90
CA ILE A 211 -2.74 -2.23 -11.20
C ILE A 211 -1.95 -2.41 -9.92
N PHE A 212 -1.00 -3.35 -9.91
CA PHE A 212 -0.07 -3.57 -8.81
C PHE A 212 1.19 -2.71 -8.97
N SER A 213 1.50 -1.84 -8.02
CA SER A 213 2.74 -1.05 -7.98
C SER A 213 3.48 -1.27 -6.64
N ALA A 214 4.81 -1.42 -6.70
CA ALA A 214 5.68 -1.62 -5.55
C ALA A 214 5.86 -0.32 -4.72
N PRO A 215 6.14 -0.41 -3.41
CA PRO A 215 6.44 0.75 -2.60
C PRO A 215 7.83 1.29 -2.99
N SER A 216 7.88 2.55 -3.43
CA SER A 216 9.12 3.27 -3.66
C SER A 216 9.96 3.26 -2.39
N ARG A 217 11.23 2.84 -2.53
CA ARG A 217 12.25 2.93 -1.47
C ARG A 217 12.32 4.37 -0.97
N HIS A 218 12.57 4.53 0.33
CA HIS A 218 12.83 5.80 1.00
C HIS A 218 13.69 6.71 0.11
N PHE A 219 13.09 7.81 -0.35
CA PHE A 219 13.79 8.94 -0.91
C PHE A 219 14.19 9.81 0.28
N ASP A 220 15.50 9.86 0.56
CA ASP A 220 16.08 10.70 1.61
C ASP A 220 15.91 12.17 1.20
N SER A 221 15.07 12.89 1.96
CA SER A 221 14.68 14.27 1.70
C SER A 221 15.75 15.30 2.07
N SER A 222 16.93 14.87 2.53
CA SER A 222 18.02 15.78 2.91
C SER A 222 18.79 16.39 1.72
N GLN A 223 18.55 15.94 0.48
CA GLN A 223 19.16 16.53 -0.73
C GLN A 223 18.28 17.55 -1.49
N ILE A 224 17.06 17.84 -1.03
CA ILE A 224 16.20 18.85 -1.70
C ILE A 224 16.40 20.22 -1.04
N ARG A 225 17.48 20.92 -1.41
CA ARG A 225 17.48 22.39 -1.38
C ARG A 225 17.11 22.93 -2.75
N GLY A 226 15.84 23.30 -2.88
CA GLY A 226 15.37 24.36 -3.76
C GLY A 226 14.94 23.96 -5.18
N ARG A 227 13.82 23.24 -5.35
CA ARG A 227 13.04 23.22 -6.60
C ARG A 227 11.56 22.95 -6.35
N TYR A 228 10.74 24.00 -6.46
CA TYR A 228 9.32 23.88 -6.77
C TYR A 228 9.03 24.77 -7.97
N PHE A 229 8.89 24.17 -9.14
CA PHE A 229 8.00 24.67 -10.19
C PHE A 229 7.53 23.46 -11.00
N ASN A 230 6.28 23.09 -10.79
CA ASN A 230 5.61 21.99 -11.47
C ASN A 230 5.46 22.33 -12.96
N ALA A 231 6.12 21.58 -13.82
CA ALA A 231 5.96 21.64 -15.27
C ALA A 231 4.86 20.68 -15.76
N ASP A 232 3.66 20.78 -15.17
CA ASP A 232 2.49 19.93 -15.51
C ASP A 232 1.34 20.72 -16.15
N CYS A 233 1.62 21.87 -16.77
CA CYS A 233 0.67 22.62 -17.61
C CYS A 233 1.24 22.83 -19.02
N ALA A 234 1.32 21.76 -19.82
CA ALA A 234 1.51 21.88 -21.27
C ALA A 234 1.01 20.60 -21.97
N THR A 235 -0.30 20.42 -22.00
CA THR A 235 -0.94 19.44 -22.87
C THR A 235 -2.19 20.10 -23.43
N HIS A 236 -2.15 20.59 -24.67
CA HIS A 236 -3.14 20.33 -25.72
C HIS A 236 -2.75 21.07 -27.03
N ALA A 237 -2.69 20.30 -28.13
CA ALA A 237 -2.61 20.71 -29.53
C ALA A 237 -1.62 21.83 -29.94
N ILE A 238 -0.35 21.48 -30.17
CA ILE A 238 0.47 22.24 -31.13
C ILE A 238 0.04 21.79 -32.53
N LYS A 239 -0.93 22.48 -33.14
CA LYS A 239 -1.05 22.49 -34.61
C LYS A 239 0.23 23.13 -35.15
N SER A 240 0.90 22.47 -36.09
CA SER A 240 2.04 23.02 -36.80
C SER A 240 1.71 24.42 -37.37
N PRO A 241 2.45 25.49 -37.02
CA PRO A 241 2.27 26.75 -37.71
C PRO A 241 2.86 26.61 -39.12
N ARG A 242 2.03 26.82 -40.16
CA ARG A 242 2.52 27.13 -41.50
C ARG A 242 3.33 28.43 -41.38
N CYS A 243 4.64 28.34 -41.52
CA CYS A 243 5.51 29.51 -41.60
C CYS A 243 5.25 30.22 -42.94
N HIS A 244 4.51 31.33 -42.92
CA HIS A 244 4.67 32.37 -43.94
C HIS A 244 5.74 33.34 -43.43
N LEU A 245 6.92 33.27 -44.06
CA LEU A 245 7.96 34.29 -43.92
C LEU A 245 7.56 35.46 -44.82
N SER A 246 7.18 36.58 -44.22
CA SER A 246 7.23 37.89 -44.88
C SER A 246 8.60 38.48 -44.57
N THR A 247 9.46 38.53 -45.59
CA THR A 247 10.68 39.33 -45.59
C THR A 247 10.32 40.80 -45.72
N GLY A 248 10.76 41.60 -44.75
CA GLY A 248 11.06 43.02 -44.93
C GLY A 248 12.56 43.19 -45.10
#